data_AF-A0A267G5R2-F1
#
_entry.id   AF-A0A267G5R2-F1
#
_cell.length_a   1.000
_cell.length_b   1.000
_cell.length_c   1.000
_cell.angle_alpha   90.00
_cell.angle_beta   90.00
_cell.angle_gamma   90.00
#
_symmetry.space_group_name_H-M   'P 1'
#
loop_
_entity.id
_entity.type
_entity.pdbx_description
1 polymer ?
#
loop_
_entity_poly.entity_id
_entity_poly.type
_entity_poly.pdbx_seq_one_letter_code
_entity_poly.pdbx_strand_id
1 'polypeptide(L)'
;PEASIDEAKPSADGLDNGEAQQASVGGFTLVPDRTRKRRRAPLGVGSAGSAYRPEWMRRPVAIDNSLDASVPIDSIDCLSEPIRSALRSTGVETLFPVQATSVPLVLASHRYSWTRPRDFAVCAATGSGKTLAYLLPALQLLAACKTVALRCIIVLPVRDLAMQVHQVCLRLLAALSEGAADSDGCRRQIRCQLLVGERSLEKERHQLVRLMPDGSYRPLADLVICTPGRLADHLLNCPGLSLARLRMLIIDEADRVMAEQKQDWFGLLERLLDRPMPHPSIHSWLHSKPPHLQKLLLSATLTHNPELLQRFRLHNPLLLTATAESDKELEVSAAPGRLSEFFVQLKPSQKPLFVIHLVLGLGRSRVLCFTNSRESAHRLASLITHFADPRVTCEAVSARLPVPKRARILRRFSTGQLSVLVCSDSMARGMDLPSVDAVVCYDRPASLRTYVHRAGRTARAGRAGAAYTLLERREVLHFRRMLSAGGRQVREVRLHGSKTKRYEARYQTALNRLHEEQKAGEAASEDPSKDQNKKTSMKKRKTKEDKSKEVDH
;
A
#
# COMPACT_ATOMS: atom_id res chain seq x y z
N PRO A 1 58.07 23.13 -43.00
CA PRO A 1 57.18 24.15 -43.60
C PRO A 1 55.92 23.50 -44.14
N GLU A 2 54.79 24.04 -43.70
CA GLU A 2 53.42 23.61 -43.91
C GLU A 2 53.07 23.29 -45.38
N ALA A 3 52.25 22.27 -45.60
CA ALA A 3 51.15 22.28 -46.58
C ALA A 3 50.26 21.03 -46.43
N SER A 4 48.98 21.29 -46.58
CA SER A 4 47.80 20.43 -46.49
C SER A 4 47.58 19.48 -47.68
N ILE A 5 46.89 18.35 -47.40
CA ILE A 5 45.88 17.65 -48.23
C ILE A 5 46.33 17.16 -49.63
N ASP A 6 46.37 15.84 -49.86
CA ASP A 6 45.36 15.09 -50.66
C ASP A 6 45.69 13.60 -50.91
N GLU A 7 44.61 12.88 -51.19
CA GLU A 7 44.33 11.50 -51.65
C GLU A 7 45.41 10.61 -52.31
N ALA A 8 45.33 9.28 -52.06
CA ALA A 8 45.13 8.26 -53.12
C ALA A 8 44.92 6.80 -52.60
N LYS A 9 43.87 6.18 -53.17
CA LYS A 9 43.30 4.80 -53.26
C LYS A 9 44.27 3.64 -53.70
N PRO A 10 43.83 2.40 -54.09
CA PRO A 10 42.70 1.48 -53.71
C PRO A 10 43.05 -0.06 -53.69
N SER A 11 42.06 -0.94 -53.40
CA SER A 11 41.76 -2.23 -54.10
C SER A 11 40.53 -2.90 -53.43
N ALA A 12 39.33 -3.14 -54.00
CA ALA A 12 38.84 -3.77 -55.24
C ALA A 12 38.36 -5.24 -55.03
N ASP A 13 37.28 -5.57 -55.76
CA ASP A 13 36.53 -6.85 -55.95
C ASP A 13 35.41 -7.16 -54.93
N GLY A 14 34.15 -7.41 -55.31
CA GLY A 14 33.45 -7.49 -56.59
C GLY A 14 31.97 -7.86 -56.36
N LEU A 15 31.05 -7.32 -57.17
CA LEU A 15 29.60 -7.59 -57.21
C LEU A 15 29.24 -8.29 -58.53
N ASP A 16 28.15 -9.06 -58.55
CA ASP A 16 27.48 -9.49 -59.79
C ASP A 16 25.96 -9.16 -59.76
N ASN A 17 25.39 -9.01 -60.97
CA ASN A 17 24.36 -8.07 -61.40
C ASN A 17 22.97 -8.67 -61.71
N GLY A 18 22.01 -7.76 -61.93
CA GLY A 18 20.97 -7.86 -62.97
C GLY A 18 19.57 -7.44 -62.50
N GLU A 19 18.78 -6.59 -63.15
CA GLU A 19 18.88 -5.74 -64.35
C GLU A 19 17.58 -4.89 -64.36
N ALA A 20 17.60 -3.65 -64.85
CA ALA A 20 16.39 -2.87 -65.12
C ALA A 20 16.58 -2.04 -66.39
N GLN A 21 15.64 -2.18 -67.34
CA GLN A 21 15.53 -1.33 -68.53
C GLN A 21 14.36 -0.35 -68.37
N GLN A 22 14.62 0.93 -68.69
CA GLN A 22 13.62 1.98 -68.91
C GLN A 22 13.39 2.16 -70.42
N ALA A 23 12.18 2.57 -70.79
CA ALA A 23 11.91 3.20 -72.09
C ALA A 23 10.89 4.35 -71.98
N SER A 24 11.17 5.41 -72.74
CA SER A 24 10.54 6.73 -72.95
C SER A 24 9.14 6.67 -73.61
N VAL A 25 8.27 7.71 -73.76
CA VAL A 25 8.37 9.01 -74.47
C VAL A 25 7.06 9.82 -74.24
N GLY A 26 7.15 11.16 -74.12
CA GLY A 26 6.29 12.20 -74.75
C GLY A 26 4.78 12.34 -74.48
N GLY A 27 4.39 13.51 -73.95
CA GLY A 27 3.26 14.30 -74.49
C GLY A 27 1.88 14.11 -73.84
N PHE A 28 1.62 14.85 -72.74
CA PHE A 28 0.32 15.24 -72.16
C PHE A 28 -0.87 14.23 -72.16
N THR A 29 -1.34 13.90 -70.96
CA THR A 29 -2.78 13.68 -70.73
C THR A 29 -3.19 14.20 -69.35
N LEU A 30 -4.18 15.11 -69.34
CA LEU A 30 -4.84 15.67 -68.16
C LEU A 30 -5.94 14.72 -67.65
N VAL A 31 -5.77 14.22 -66.41
CA VAL A 31 -6.69 14.14 -65.22
C VAL A 31 -8.21 13.93 -65.50
N PRO A 32 -8.94 12.95 -64.89
CA PRO A 32 -9.22 13.01 -63.44
C PRO A 32 -9.51 11.73 -62.62
N ASP A 33 -9.25 11.91 -61.33
CA ASP A 33 -9.90 11.41 -60.11
C ASP A 33 -10.02 9.90 -59.84
N ARG A 34 -9.18 9.41 -58.91
CA ARG A 34 -9.50 8.26 -58.06
C ARG A 34 -8.96 8.46 -56.64
N THR A 35 -9.87 8.77 -55.74
CA THR A 35 -9.73 8.54 -54.31
C THR A 35 -9.29 7.10 -54.01
N ARG A 36 -8.15 6.92 -53.32
CA ARG A 36 -7.96 5.85 -52.31
C ARG A 36 -6.70 6.07 -51.47
N LYS A 37 -6.93 6.24 -50.17
CA LYS A 37 -5.95 6.30 -49.08
C LYS A 37 -4.83 5.27 -49.22
N ARG A 38 -3.57 5.73 -49.23
CA ARG A 38 -2.41 4.91 -48.82
C ARG A 38 -1.85 5.46 -47.51
N ARG A 39 -2.17 4.76 -46.42
CA ARG A 39 -1.48 4.90 -45.13
C ARG A 39 -0.02 4.54 -45.34
N ARG A 40 0.90 5.46 -45.04
CA ARG A 40 2.31 5.12 -44.81
C ARG A 40 2.37 4.19 -43.59
N ALA A 41 2.92 3.00 -43.79
CA ALA A 41 3.22 2.06 -42.72
C ALA A 41 4.29 2.68 -41.80
N PRO A 42 4.11 2.70 -40.47
CA PRO A 42 5.17 3.06 -39.55
C PRO A 42 6.21 1.94 -39.50
N LEU A 43 7.48 2.35 -39.52
CA LEU A 43 8.65 1.52 -39.37
C LEU A 43 8.58 0.65 -38.11
N GLY A 44 8.86 -0.65 -38.29
CA GLY A 44 9.57 -1.50 -37.34
C GLY A 44 8.93 -1.72 -35.98
N VAL A 45 8.00 -2.68 -35.90
CA VAL A 45 7.68 -3.36 -34.65
C VAL A 45 8.86 -4.25 -34.28
N GLY A 46 9.75 -3.72 -33.44
CA GLY A 46 10.75 -4.50 -32.70
C GLY A 46 10.06 -5.45 -31.71
N SER A 47 10.68 -6.59 -31.49
CA SER A 47 10.19 -7.74 -30.73
C SER A 47 9.60 -7.42 -29.35
N ALA A 48 8.61 -8.20 -28.96
CA ALA A 48 7.98 -8.22 -27.65
C ALA A 48 8.99 -8.21 -26.47
N GLY A 49 8.76 -7.35 -25.47
CA GLY A 49 9.19 -7.65 -24.09
C GLY A 49 9.85 -6.58 -23.23
N SER A 50 10.17 -5.37 -23.72
CA SER A 50 10.74 -4.31 -22.85
C SER A 50 9.73 -3.19 -22.61
N ALA A 51 9.09 -3.19 -21.44
CA ALA A 51 8.16 -2.14 -21.05
C ALA A 51 8.87 -0.78 -21.01
N TYR A 52 8.37 0.20 -21.76
CA TYR A 52 8.88 1.58 -21.76
C TYR A 52 8.96 2.12 -20.33
N ARG A 53 10.20 2.34 -19.83
CA ARG A 53 10.44 2.97 -18.52
C ARG A 53 10.74 4.46 -18.69
N PRO A 54 9.98 5.35 -18.01
CA PRO A 54 10.25 6.78 -17.96
C PRO A 54 11.68 7.09 -17.49
N GLU A 55 12.27 8.17 -18.01
CA GLU A 55 13.67 8.55 -17.75
C GLU A 55 13.99 8.70 -16.25
N TRP A 56 13.08 9.29 -15.48
CA TRP A 56 13.23 9.46 -14.03
C TRP A 56 13.29 8.13 -13.25
N MET A 57 12.80 7.02 -13.82
CA MET A 57 12.97 5.68 -13.23
C MET A 57 14.30 5.04 -13.61
N ARG A 58 14.97 5.54 -14.66
CA ARG A 58 16.28 5.03 -15.09
C ARG A 58 17.43 5.55 -14.21
N ARG A 59 17.21 6.66 -13.51
CA ARG A 59 18.19 7.28 -12.60
C ARG A 59 17.60 7.45 -11.20
N PRO A 60 17.33 6.34 -10.47
CA PRO A 60 16.87 6.44 -9.11
C PRO A 60 18.00 6.93 -8.19
N VAL A 61 17.62 7.60 -7.10
CA VAL A 61 18.54 7.91 -6.01
C VAL A 61 18.57 6.72 -5.05
N ALA A 62 19.78 6.24 -4.76
CA ALA A 62 20.03 5.15 -3.84
C ALA A 62 19.64 5.53 -2.41
N ILE A 63 18.98 4.61 -1.71
CA ILE A 63 18.80 4.64 -0.26
C ILE A 63 19.55 3.44 0.30
N ASP A 64 20.31 3.65 1.37
CA ASP A 64 20.95 2.54 2.09
C ASP A 64 19.89 1.57 2.65
N ASN A 65 20.10 0.27 2.41
CA ASN A 65 19.20 -0.79 2.87
C ASN A 65 19.49 -1.28 4.29
N SER A 66 20.65 -0.92 4.82
CA SER A 66 21.05 -1.30 6.16
C SER A 66 20.36 -0.42 7.19
N LEU A 67 19.52 -1.02 8.03
CA LEU A 67 18.97 -0.33 9.20
C LEU A 67 20.07 0.09 10.18
N ASP A 68 21.28 -0.47 10.07
CA ASP A 68 22.44 -0.09 10.87
C ASP A 68 23.05 1.25 10.41
N ALA A 69 22.71 1.73 9.20
CA ALA A 69 23.06 3.07 8.70
C ALA A 69 22.08 4.16 9.21
N SER A 70 21.50 3.96 10.39
CA SER A 70 20.61 4.95 11.00
C SER A 70 21.41 6.19 11.39
N VAL A 71 20.85 7.36 11.10
CA VAL A 71 21.52 8.66 11.24
C VAL A 71 20.95 9.37 12.48
N PRO A 72 21.78 9.93 13.37
CA PRO A 72 21.29 10.73 14.50
C PRO A 72 20.38 11.87 14.03
N ILE A 73 19.36 12.20 14.81
CA ILE A 73 18.45 13.31 14.44
C ILE A 73 19.21 14.64 14.31
N ASP A 74 20.25 14.82 15.13
CA ASP A 74 20.97 16.07 15.22
C ASP A 74 21.78 16.39 13.95
N SER A 75 22.19 15.38 13.18
CA SER A 75 22.92 15.58 11.92
C SER A 75 22.02 15.94 10.74
N ILE A 76 20.70 16.03 10.93
CA ILE A 76 19.76 16.45 9.88
C ILE A 76 19.45 17.94 10.04
N ASP A 77 20.35 18.78 9.55
CA ASP A 77 20.32 20.26 9.71
C ASP A 77 19.02 20.93 9.25
N CYS A 78 18.30 20.31 8.31
CA CYS A 78 17.05 20.88 7.81
C CYS A 78 15.85 20.70 8.76
N LEU A 79 15.95 19.90 9.82
CA LEU A 79 14.89 19.72 10.81
C LEU A 79 14.94 20.84 11.86
N SER A 80 13.79 21.48 12.10
CA SER A 80 13.69 22.52 13.14
C SER A 80 13.80 21.92 14.56
N GLU A 81 14.39 22.67 15.50
CA GLU A 81 14.57 22.21 16.89
C GLU A 81 13.27 21.68 17.53
N PRO A 82 12.09 22.27 17.28
CA PRO A 82 10.86 21.74 17.85
C PRO A 82 10.47 20.36 17.32
N ILE A 83 10.74 20.08 16.03
CA ILE A 83 10.55 18.74 15.46
C ILE A 83 11.56 17.77 16.09
N ARG A 84 12.82 18.20 16.27
CA ARG A 84 13.86 17.38 16.93
C ARG A 84 13.48 17.07 18.38
N SER A 85 13.05 18.06 19.14
CA SER A 85 12.55 17.89 20.52
C SER A 85 11.36 16.94 20.59
N ALA A 86 10.40 17.06 19.66
CA ALA A 86 9.25 16.17 19.61
C ALA A 86 9.62 14.72 19.24
N LEU A 87 10.65 14.52 18.41
CA LEU A 87 11.20 13.20 18.14
C LEU A 87 11.88 12.59 19.38
N ARG A 88 12.70 13.37 20.10
CA ARG A 88 13.35 12.92 21.34
C ARG A 88 12.32 12.53 22.41
N SER A 89 11.27 13.34 22.62
CA SER A 89 10.22 13.02 23.61
C SER A 89 9.36 11.80 23.23
N THR A 90 9.29 11.47 21.94
CA THR A 90 8.63 10.24 21.47
C THR A 90 9.55 9.02 21.45
N GLY A 91 10.80 9.16 21.92
CA GLY A 91 11.80 8.09 22.01
C GLY A 91 12.49 7.75 20.70
N VAL A 92 12.47 8.68 19.73
CA VAL A 92 13.22 8.55 18.48
C VAL A 92 14.53 9.34 18.64
N GLU A 93 15.66 8.65 18.58
CA GLU A 93 17.01 9.26 18.66
C GLU A 93 17.74 9.25 17.31
N THR A 94 17.42 8.27 16.46
CA THR A 94 18.00 8.08 15.14
C THR A 94 16.91 7.93 14.07
N LEU A 95 17.21 8.37 12.86
CA LEU A 95 16.36 8.25 11.69
C LEU A 95 16.89 7.12 10.79
N PHE A 96 15.98 6.31 10.25
CA PHE A 96 16.35 5.28 9.29
C PHE A 96 16.83 5.89 7.96
N PRO A 97 17.63 5.18 7.16
CA PRO A 97 18.18 5.70 5.91
C PRO A 97 17.14 6.31 4.95
N VAL A 98 15.96 5.69 4.85
CA VAL A 98 14.86 6.23 4.03
C VAL A 98 14.40 7.59 4.52
N GLN A 99 14.34 7.80 5.83
CA GLN A 99 13.95 9.06 6.46
C GLN A 99 15.07 10.10 6.29
N ALA A 100 16.32 9.72 6.58
CA ALA A 100 17.49 10.57 6.44
C ALA A 100 17.70 11.06 5.00
N THR A 101 17.34 10.24 4.01
CA THR A 101 17.43 10.61 2.58
C THR A 101 16.21 11.41 2.12
N SER A 102 14.99 10.97 2.43
CA SER A 102 13.79 11.59 1.86
C SER A 102 13.44 12.92 2.51
N VAL A 103 13.61 13.06 3.83
CA VAL A 103 13.17 14.24 4.58
C VAL A 103 13.88 15.52 4.09
N PRO A 104 15.21 15.55 3.95
CA PRO A 104 15.90 16.73 3.43
C PRO A 104 15.51 17.06 1.99
N LEU A 105 15.35 16.06 1.12
CA LEU A 105 14.99 16.27 -0.28
C LEU A 105 13.59 16.86 -0.42
N VAL A 106 12.62 16.37 0.35
CA VAL A 106 11.26 16.92 0.36
C VAL A 106 11.26 18.35 0.88
N LEU A 107 11.93 18.64 2.00
CA LEU A 107 12.02 20.01 2.54
C LEU A 107 12.74 20.97 1.60
N ALA A 108 13.85 20.54 0.99
CA ALA A 108 14.61 21.35 0.04
C ALA A 108 13.77 21.78 -1.17
N SER A 109 12.85 20.92 -1.63
CA SER A 109 11.96 21.25 -2.75
C SER A 109 10.98 22.40 -2.46
N HIS A 110 10.77 22.76 -1.19
CA HIS A 110 9.94 23.89 -0.77
C HIS A 110 10.73 25.16 -0.46
N ARG A 111 12.07 25.16 -0.59
CA ARG A 111 12.91 26.34 -0.32
C ARG A 111 12.61 27.50 -1.27
N TYR A 112 12.26 27.21 -2.53
CA TYR A 112 11.98 28.22 -3.55
C TYR A 112 10.48 28.33 -3.80
N SER A 113 9.86 29.39 -3.28
CA SER A 113 8.40 29.61 -3.37
C SER A 113 7.90 29.88 -4.79
N TRP A 114 8.79 30.15 -5.76
CA TRP A 114 8.44 30.52 -7.15
C TRP A 114 8.36 29.33 -8.10
N THR A 115 8.89 28.16 -7.72
CA THR A 115 8.90 26.97 -8.57
C THR A 115 7.97 25.91 -8.01
N ARG A 116 7.25 25.20 -8.90
CA ARG A 116 6.50 24.02 -8.49
C ARG A 116 7.45 22.99 -7.87
N PRO A 117 7.22 22.55 -6.63
CA PRO A 117 8.02 21.51 -6.01
C PRO A 117 7.90 20.24 -6.85
N ARG A 118 8.99 19.49 -6.87
CA ARG A 118 9.01 18.19 -7.54
C ARG A 118 8.34 17.11 -6.72
N ASP A 119 7.79 16.12 -7.40
CA ASP A 119 7.14 14.98 -6.77
C ASP A 119 8.16 13.90 -6.38
N PHE A 120 7.79 13.04 -5.43
CA PHE A 120 8.65 11.97 -4.92
C PHE A 120 7.94 10.62 -4.97
N ALA A 121 8.68 9.61 -5.41
CA ALA A 121 8.30 8.21 -5.41
C ALA A 121 9.33 7.47 -4.55
N VAL A 122 8.93 7.01 -3.37
CA VAL A 122 9.81 6.34 -2.40
C VAL A 122 9.51 4.84 -2.39
N CYS A 123 10.47 4.05 -2.84
CA CYS A 123 10.43 2.59 -2.82
C CYS A 123 11.35 2.08 -1.70
N ALA A 124 10.75 1.68 -0.58
CA ALA A 124 11.50 1.17 0.57
C ALA A 124 10.75 0.03 1.26
N ALA A 125 11.48 -0.95 1.81
CA ALA A 125 10.93 -2.16 2.42
C ALA A 125 9.87 -1.88 3.50
N THR A 126 8.98 -2.85 3.75
CA THR A 126 8.06 -2.77 4.88
C THR A 126 8.84 -2.75 6.20
N GLY A 127 8.44 -1.87 7.13
CA GLY A 127 9.17 -1.71 8.39
C GLY A 127 10.41 -0.80 8.34
N SER A 128 10.72 -0.16 7.20
CA SER A 128 11.81 0.84 7.09
C SER A 128 11.46 2.22 7.69
N GLY A 129 10.31 2.37 8.35
CA GLY A 129 9.86 3.63 8.95
C GLY A 129 9.41 4.71 7.96
N LYS A 130 8.86 4.31 6.81
CA LYS A 130 8.25 5.21 5.80
C LYS A 130 7.27 6.25 6.38
N THR A 131 6.57 5.92 7.46
CA THR A 131 5.60 6.83 8.09
C THR A 131 6.22 8.15 8.52
N LEU A 132 7.38 8.12 9.20
CA LEU A 132 8.07 9.36 9.59
C LEU A 132 8.68 10.09 8.38
N ALA A 133 9.05 9.35 7.34
CA ALA A 133 9.66 9.89 6.12
C ALA A 133 8.77 10.95 5.43
N TYR A 134 7.44 10.79 5.52
CA TYR A 134 6.48 11.79 5.02
C TYR A 134 5.84 12.66 6.10
N LEU A 135 5.67 12.17 7.34
CA LEU A 135 5.07 12.96 8.42
C LEU A 135 5.98 14.13 8.84
N LEU A 136 7.28 13.91 8.97
CA LEU A 136 8.22 14.94 9.42
C LEU A 136 8.24 16.18 8.51
N PRO A 137 8.47 16.05 7.18
CA PRO A 137 8.44 17.22 6.31
C PRO A 137 7.04 17.86 6.28
N ALA A 138 5.97 17.04 6.33
CA ALA A 138 4.61 17.57 6.32
C ALA A 138 4.31 18.44 7.55
N LEU A 139 4.63 17.94 8.74
CA LEU A 139 4.40 18.66 10.00
C LEU A 139 5.25 19.92 10.09
N GLN A 140 6.52 19.88 9.67
CA GLN A 140 7.39 21.06 9.66
C GLN A 140 6.85 22.17 8.74
N LEU A 141 6.38 21.82 7.54
CA LEU A 141 5.79 22.80 6.61
C LEU A 141 4.45 23.35 7.13
N LEU A 142 3.65 22.54 7.83
CA LEU A 142 2.40 22.97 8.45
C LEU A 142 2.63 23.87 9.67
N ALA A 143 3.70 23.63 10.44
CA ALA A 143 4.07 24.43 11.60
C ALA A 143 4.42 25.88 11.22
N ALA A 144 4.98 26.09 10.03
CA ALA A 144 5.27 27.43 9.51
C ALA A 144 4.01 28.23 9.08
N CYS A 145 2.83 27.62 9.07
CA CYS A 145 1.60 28.25 8.57
C CYS A 145 0.80 28.94 9.69
N LYS A 146 0.56 30.25 9.53
CA LYS A 146 -0.17 31.11 10.50
C LYS A 146 -1.68 30.88 10.56
N THR A 147 -2.31 30.50 9.44
CA THR A 147 -3.77 30.30 9.35
C THR A 147 -4.12 28.84 9.19
N VAL A 148 -5.27 28.44 9.71
CA VAL A 148 -5.78 27.07 9.49
C VAL A 148 -6.37 26.96 8.09
N ALA A 149 -5.93 25.96 7.35
CA ALA A 149 -6.52 25.54 6.08
C ALA A 149 -5.97 24.17 5.70
N LEU A 150 -6.78 23.39 5.00
CA LEU A 150 -6.40 22.07 4.53
C LEU A 150 -5.24 22.19 3.54
N ARG A 151 -4.06 21.73 3.96
CA ARG A 151 -2.79 21.84 3.24
C ARG A 151 -2.16 20.49 2.94
N CYS A 152 -2.51 19.46 3.69
CA CYS A 152 -1.98 18.12 3.50
C CYS A 152 -3.09 17.07 3.57
N ILE A 153 -3.10 16.14 2.61
CA ILE A 153 -3.95 14.95 2.62
C ILE A 153 -3.05 13.73 2.54
N ILE A 154 -3.25 12.76 3.43
CA ILE A 154 -2.58 11.47 3.45
C ILE A 154 -3.61 10.38 3.18
N VAL A 155 -3.46 9.67 2.07
CA VAL A 155 -4.35 8.61 1.62
C VAL A 155 -3.71 7.26 1.90
N LEU A 156 -4.42 6.39 2.61
CA LEU A 156 -3.97 5.03 2.94
C LEU A 156 -5.03 4.00 2.52
N PRO A 157 -4.64 2.80 2.08
CA PRO A 157 -5.58 1.84 1.49
C PRO A 157 -6.58 1.26 2.48
N VAL A 158 -6.22 1.16 3.77
CA VAL A 158 -7.01 0.46 4.79
C VAL A 158 -7.25 1.37 5.99
N ARG A 159 -8.44 1.26 6.58
CA ARG A 159 -8.87 2.01 7.77
C ARG A 159 -7.89 1.84 8.95
N ASP A 160 -7.44 0.61 9.20
CA ASP A 160 -6.51 0.31 10.30
C ASP A 160 -5.16 1.01 10.15
N LEU A 161 -4.61 1.01 8.94
CA LEU A 161 -3.37 1.70 8.66
C LEU A 161 -3.54 3.22 8.83
N ALA A 162 -4.66 3.76 8.36
CA ALA A 162 -4.98 5.18 8.53
C ALA A 162 -5.11 5.58 10.02
N MET A 163 -5.80 4.77 10.83
CA MET A 163 -5.89 4.99 12.29
C MET A 163 -4.51 4.95 12.95
N GLN A 164 -3.67 4.00 12.56
CA GLN A 164 -2.34 3.86 13.12
C GLN A 164 -1.46 5.08 12.79
N VAL A 165 -1.44 5.50 11.52
CA VAL A 165 -0.69 6.70 11.09
C VAL A 165 -1.25 7.95 11.76
N HIS A 166 -2.56 8.03 11.97
CA HIS A 166 -3.18 9.10 12.74
C HIS A 166 -2.71 9.11 14.20
N GLN A 167 -2.60 7.95 14.85
CA GLN A 167 -2.08 7.87 16.22
C GLN A 167 -0.60 8.27 16.31
N VAL A 168 0.22 7.92 15.32
CA VAL A 168 1.61 8.39 15.23
C VAL A 168 1.64 9.91 15.07
N CYS A 169 0.82 10.45 14.17
CA CYS A 169 0.70 11.89 13.95
C CYS A 169 0.26 12.63 15.22
N LEU A 170 -0.76 12.13 15.95
CA LEU A 170 -1.23 12.76 17.18
C LEU A 170 -0.16 12.77 18.27
N ARG A 171 0.62 11.70 18.41
CA ARG A 171 1.76 11.66 19.37
C ARG A 171 2.81 12.73 19.04
N LEU A 172 3.18 12.86 17.77
CA LEU A 172 4.12 13.90 17.33
C LEU A 172 3.54 15.30 17.53
N LEU A 173 2.25 15.50 17.26
CA LEU A 173 1.58 16.78 17.46
C LEU A 173 1.48 17.18 18.94
N ALA A 174 1.21 16.23 19.83
CA ALA A 174 1.21 16.46 21.28
C ALA A 174 2.60 16.87 21.77
N ALA A 175 3.63 16.12 21.35
CA ALA A 175 5.02 16.44 21.65
C ALA A 175 5.47 17.82 21.10
N LEU A 176 5.00 18.19 19.91
CA LEU A 176 5.24 19.52 19.31
C LEU A 176 4.53 20.65 20.07
N SER A 177 3.43 20.37 20.77
CA SER A 177 2.74 21.36 21.61
C SER A 177 3.31 21.48 23.02
N GLU A 178 3.99 20.44 23.52
CA GLU A 178 4.63 20.44 24.85
C GLU A 178 6.04 21.04 24.83
N GLY A 179 6.73 21.00 23.68
CA GLY A 179 8.05 21.61 23.51
C GLY A 179 8.01 23.13 23.75
N ALA A 180 9.07 23.65 24.38
CA ALA A 180 9.20 25.06 24.74
C ALA A 180 8.70 25.97 23.61
N ALA A 181 7.79 26.89 23.95
CA ALA A 181 7.40 27.94 23.03
C ALA A 181 8.67 28.61 22.51
N ASP A 182 8.80 28.75 21.19
CA ASP A 182 9.80 29.63 20.61
C ASP A 182 9.68 31.00 21.32
N SER A 183 10.75 31.79 21.36
CA SER A 183 10.82 33.10 22.05
C SER A 183 9.69 34.09 21.72
N ASP A 184 8.89 33.82 20.69
CA ASP A 184 7.69 34.58 20.27
C ASP A 184 6.36 34.09 20.89
N GLY A 185 6.34 33.04 21.73
CA GLY A 185 5.19 32.65 22.57
C GLY A 185 3.91 32.17 21.85
N CYS A 186 3.83 32.21 20.52
CA CYS A 186 2.61 31.96 19.75
C CYS A 186 2.76 30.85 18.71
N ARG A 187 2.83 29.59 19.15
CA ARG A 187 2.81 28.45 18.22
C ARG A 187 1.39 27.94 18.01
N ARG A 188 0.91 27.98 16.78
CA ARG A 188 -0.41 27.47 16.41
C ARG A 188 -0.43 25.94 16.46
N GLN A 189 -1.43 25.37 17.12
CA GLN A 189 -1.67 23.92 17.08
C GLN A 189 -2.11 23.47 15.67
N ILE A 190 -1.40 22.50 15.10
CA ILE A 190 -1.76 21.85 13.84
C ILE A 190 -2.94 20.91 14.10
N ARG A 191 -3.99 21.02 13.29
CA ARG A 191 -5.21 20.21 13.46
C ARG A 191 -5.24 19.05 12.46
N CYS A 192 -5.16 17.83 12.96
CA CYS A 192 -5.22 16.59 12.18
C CYS A 192 -6.58 15.90 12.35
N GLN A 193 -7.25 15.55 11.25
CA GLN A 193 -8.53 14.82 11.26
C GLN A 193 -8.43 13.47 10.53
N LEU A 194 -9.17 12.48 11.02
CA LEU A 194 -9.22 11.13 10.48
C LEU A 194 -10.55 10.87 9.76
N LEU A 195 -10.50 10.49 8.48
CA LEU A 195 -11.68 10.19 7.65
C LEU A 195 -11.66 8.74 7.16
N VAL A 196 -12.20 7.83 7.97
CA VAL A 196 -12.23 6.38 7.68
C VAL A 196 -13.64 5.78 7.70
N GLY A 197 -14.68 6.60 7.93
CA GLY A 197 -16.07 6.16 7.94
C GLY A 197 -16.47 5.43 9.22
N GLU A 198 -15.86 5.80 10.35
CA GLU A 198 -16.27 5.34 11.68
C GLU A 198 -17.45 6.14 12.24
N ARG A 199 -17.55 7.41 11.85
CA ARG A 199 -18.60 8.33 12.28
C ARG A 199 -19.51 8.64 11.09
N SER A 200 -20.70 9.17 11.37
CA SER A 200 -21.55 9.69 10.30
C SER A 200 -20.80 10.77 9.51
N LEU A 201 -21.09 10.86 8.22
CA LEU A 201 -20.45 11.84 7.32
C LEU A 201 -20.61 13.26 7.86
N GLU A 202 -21.78 13.56 8.43
CA GLU A 202 -22.06 14.84 9.05
C GLU A 202 -21.15 15.14 10.26
N LYS A 203 -20.91 14.18 11.16
CA LYS A 203 -20.02 14.39 12.31
C LYS A 203 -18.58 14.63 11.89
N GLU A 204 -18.12 13.95 10.84
CA GLU A 204 -16.79 14.18 10.26
C GLU A 204 -16.72 15.53 9.54
N ARG A 205 -17.79 15.93 8.83
CA ARG A 205 -17.90 17.26 8.20
C ARG A 205 -17.71 18.39 9.22
N HIS A 206 -18.37 18.30 10.38
CA HIS A 206 -18.24 19.29 11.45
C HIS A 206 -16.83 19.35 12.07
N GLN A 207 -15.98 18.34 11.84
CA GLN A 207 -14.56 18.36 12.23
C GLN A 207 -13.67 18.98 11.15
N LEU A 208 -14.13 19.01 9.89
CA LEU A 208 -13.38 19.57 8.75
C LEU A 208 -13.69 21.05 8.54
N VAL A 209 -14.95 21.44 8.68
CA VAL A 209 -15.42 22.80 8.42
C VAL A 209 -16.50 23.23 9.41
N ARG A 210 -16.51 24.52 9.75
CA ARG A 210 -17.57 25.15 10.52
C ARG A 210 -18.33 26.13 9.63
N LEU A 211 -19.65 26.00 9.58
CA LEU A 211 -20.51 27.02 9.00
C LEU A 211 -20.62 28.17 10.00
N MET A 212 -20.32 29.38 9.56
CA MET A 212 -20.41 30.60 10.34
C MET A 212 -21.79 31.26 10.15
N PRO A 213 -22.22 32.15 11.08
CA PRO A 213 -23.51 32.84 10.97
C PRO A 213 -23.67 33.69 9.70
N ASP A 214 -22.55 34.13 9.11
CA ASP A 214 -22.49 34.89 7.85
C ASP A 214 -22.64 34.00 6.59
N GLY A 215 -22.90 32.70 6.76
CA GLY A 215 -23.00 31.73 5.67
C GLY A 215 -21.66 31.24 5.11
N SER A 216 -20.54 31.77 5.60
CA SER A 216 -19.20 31.34 5.16
C SER A 216 -18.73 30.07 5.87
N TYR A 217 -17.87 29.31 5.21
CA TYR A 217 -17.24 28.12 5.80
C TYR A 217 -15.83 28.43 6.28
N ARG A 218 -15.54 28.11 7.55
CA ARG A 218 -14.19 28.17 8.11
C ARG A 218 -13.56 26.77 8.20
N PRO A 219 -12.34 26.58 7.69
CA PRO A 219 -11.64 25.30 7.80
C PRO A 219 -11.22 25.02 9.25
N LEU A 220 -11.39 23.76 9.66
CA LEU A 220 -11.04 23.24 10.98
C LEU A 220 -9.88 22.25 10.98
N ALA A 221 -9.38 21.87 9.80
CA ALA A 221 -8.29 20.91 9.64
C ALA A 221 -7.15 21.47 8.78
N ASP A 222 -5.92 21.13 9.13
CA ASP A 222 -4.71 21.39 8.33
C ASP A 222 -4.24 20.15 7.58
N LEU A 223 -4.41 19.00 8.25
CA LEU A 223 -3.99 17.69 7.81
C LEU A 223 -5.17 16.73 7.89
N VAL A 224 -5.41 15.98 6.82
CA VAL A 224 -6.41 14.93 6.78
C VAL A 224 -5.73 13.60 6.49
N ILE A 225 -6.01 12.59 7.30
CA ILE A 225 -5.60 11.20 7.10
C ILE A 225 -6.85 10.41 6.75
N CYS A 226 -6.88 9.73 5.62
CA CYS A 226 -8.11 9.15 5.10
C CYS A 226 -7.92 7.87 4.29
N THR A 227 -9.05 7.19 4.06
CA THR A 227 -9.16 6.14 3.05
C THR A 227 -9.77 6.70 1.76
N PRO A 228 -9.41 6.17 0.57
CA PRO A 228 -9.80 6.75 -0.72
C PRO A 228 -11.31 6.94 -0.91
N GLY A 229 -12.11 5.92 -0.58
CA GLY A 229 -13.57 6.00 -0.74
C GLY A 229 -14.20 7.05 0.19
N ARG A 230 -13.72 7.12 1.44
CA ARG A 230 -14.24 8.13 2.38
C ARG A 230 -13.81 9.54 2.01
N LEU A 231 -12.62 9.70 1.43
CA LEU A 231 -12.20 10.97 0.85
C LEU A 231 -13.14 11.39 -0.28
N ALA A 232 -13.48 10.49 -1.20
CA ALA A 232 -14.41 10.77 -2.29
C ALA A 232 -15.79 11.22 -1.77
N ASP A 233 -16.33 10.55 -0.75
CA ASP A 233 -17.60 10.94 -0.13
C ASP A 233 -17.56 12.40 0.38
N HIS A 234 -16.48 12.81 1.04
CA HIS A 234 -16.31 14.17 1.54
C HIS A 234 -16.06 15.18 0.42
N LEU A 235 -15.31 14.82 -0.62
CA LEU A 235 -15.11 15.70 -1.77
C LEU A 235 -16.42 16.00 -2.52
N LEU A 236 -17.36 15.05 -2.55
CA LEU A 236 -18.67 15.23 -3.19
C LEU A 236 -19.72 15.89 -2.28
N ASN A 237 -19.72 15.56 -0.99
CA ASN A 237 -20.86 15.85 -0.09
C ASN A 237 -20.50 16.77 1.10
N CYS A 238 -19.33 17.41 1.10
CA CYS A 238 -18.93 18.35 2.15
C CYS A 238 -18.93 19.80 1.62
N PRO A 239 -20.06 20.54 1.70
CA PRO A 239 -20.07 21.95 1.36
C PRO A 239 -19.07 22.70 2.27
N GLY A 240 -18.26 23.56 1.66
CA GLY A 240 -17.22 24.34 2.35
C GLY A 240 -15.83 23.70 2.40
N LEU A 241 -15.67 22.44 1.98
CA LEU A 241 -14.35 21.81 1.89
C LEU A 241 -13.56 22.43 0.74
N SER A 242 -12.64 23.35 1.07
CA SER A 242 -11.81 24.03 0.08
C SER A 242 -10.43 23.38 -0.03
N LEU A 243 -10.10 22.91 -1.23
CA LEU A 243 -8.76 22.43 -1.60
C LEU A 243 -7.85 23.56 -2.11
N ALA A 244 -8.29 24.82 -2.06
CA ALA A 244 -7.57 25.97 -2.61
C ALA A 244 -6.17 26.18 -2.01
N ARG A 245 -5.92 25.64 -0.81
CA ARG A 245 -4.65 25.75 -0.10
C ARG A 245 -3.90 24.42 0.00
N LEU A 246 -4.37 23.37 -0.69
CA LEU A 246 -3.71 22.07 -0.67
C LEU A 246 -2.30 22.19 -1.26
N ARG A 247 -1.29 21.73 -0.52
CA ARG A 247 0.12 21.78 -0.92
C ARG A 247 0.75 20.41 -1.04
N MET A 248 0.27 19.43 -0.28
CA MET A 248 0.81 18.07 -0.29
C MET A 248 -0.30 17.02 -0.40
N LEU A 249 -0.09 16.06 -1.29
CA LEU A 249 -0.84 14.82 -1.37
C LEU A 249 0.13 13.66 -1.17
N ILE A 250 -0.06 12.93 -0.07
CA ILE A 250 0.76 11.78 0.29
C ILE A 250 -0.08 10.52 0.09
N ILE A 251 0.47 9.53 -0.59
CA ILE A 251 -0.20 8.25 -0.84
C ILE A 251 0.71 7.15 -0.33
N ASP A 252 0.33 6.56 0.79
CA ASP A 252 1.04 5.44 1.39
C ASP A 252 0.46 4.12 0.87
N GLU A 253 1.32 3.12 0.66
CA GLU A 253 0.98 1.87 -0.04
C GLU A 253 0.28 2.16 -1.39
N ALA A 254 0.85 3.07 -2.19
CA ALA A 254 0.26 3.58 -3.43
C ALA A 254 -0.11 2.48 -4.45
N ASP A 255 0.72 1.44 -4.50
CA ASP A 255 0.53 0.22 -5.29
C ASP A 255 -0.74 -0.57 -4.91
N ARG A 256 -1.22 -0.42 -3.67
CA ARG A 256 -2.48 -1.03 -3.20
C ARG A 256 -3.65 -0.07 -3.35
N VAL A 257 -3.45 1.20 -3.03
CA VAL A 257 -4.47 2.25 -3.22
C VAL A 257 -5.01 2.25 -4.66
N MET A 258 -4.13 2.04 -5.64
CA MET A 258 -4.50 1.93 -7.05
C MET A 258 -5.16 0.58 -7.40
N ALA A 259 -4.65 -0.54 -6.87
CA ALA A 259 -5.18 -1.86 -7.19
C ALA A 259 -6.61 -2.09 -6.62
N GLU A 260 -6.91 -1.48 -5.48
CA GLU A 260 -8.22 -1.60 -4.81
C GLU A 260 -9.17 -0.42 -5.14
N GLN A 261 -8.82 0.40 -6.14
CA GLN A 261 -9.59 1.58 -6.50
C GLN A 261 -10.95 1.21 -7.12
N LYS A 262 -12.01 1.30 -6.32
CA LYS A 262 -13.41 1.11 -6.77
C LYS A 262 -14.08 2.39 -7.27
N GLN A 263 -13.55 3.55 -6.88
CA GLN A 263 -14.09 4.89 -7.19
C GLN A 263 -12.97 5.78 -7.72
N ASP A 264 -13.27 6.66 -8.68
CA ASP A 264 -12.31 7.63 -9.22
C ASP A 264 -12.09 8.84 -8.29
N TRP A 265 -11.67 8.56 -7.07
CA TRP A 265 -11.37 9.58 -6.05
C TRP A 265 -10.24 10.53 -6.52
N PHE A 266 -9.26 10.01 -7.27
CA PHE A 266 -8.11 10.77 -7.73
C PHE A 266 -8.49 11.71 -8.88
N GLY A 267 -9.25 11.23 -9.87
CA GLY A 267 -9.78 12.10 -10.93
C GLY A 267 -10.71 13.19 -10.38
N LEU A 268 -11.53 12.87 -9.37
CA LEU A 268 -12.33 13.87 -8.66
C LEU A 268 -11.44 14.92 -7.96
N LEU A 269 -10.42 14.47 -7.24
CA LEU A 269 -9.46 15.37 -6.58
C LEU A 269 -8.77 16.28 -7.60
N GLU A 270 -8.28 15.72 -8.71
CA GLU A 270 -7.63 16.50 -9.77
C GLU A 270 -8.59 17.54 -10.36
N ARG A 271 -9.85 17.19 -10.65
CA ARG A 271 -10.84 18.17 -11.16
C ARG A 271 -11.11 19.31 -10.19
N LEU A 272 -11.09 19.05 -8.88
CA LEU A 272 -11.28 20.11 -7.87
C LEU A 272 -10.03 20.97 -7.66
N LEU A 273 -8.86 20.48 -8.09
CA LEU A 273 -7.58 21.19 -8.08
C LEU A 273 -7.32 21.94 -9.40
N ASP A 274 -7.78 21.40 -10.54
CA ASP A 274 -7.71 22.01 -11.87
C ASP A 274 -8.70 23.18 -11.92
N ARG A 275 -8.21 24.35 -11.49
CA ARG A 275 -8.97 25.60 -11.58
C ARG A 275 -8.51 26.35 -12.82
N PRO A 276 -9.43 26.89 -13.63
CA PRO A 276 -9.04 27.79 -14.71
C PRO A 276 -8.26 28.96 -14.11
N MET A 277 -7.03 29.14 -14.56
CA MET A 277 -6.23 30.33 -14.22
C MET A 277 -7.03 31.56 -14.69
N PRO A 278 -7.25 32.58 -13.84
CA PRO A 278 -7.67 33.87 -14.36
C PRO A 278 -6.63 34.34 -15.38
N HIS A 279 -7.14 34.83 -16.52
CA HIS A 279 -6.44 35.29 -17.74
C HIS A 279 -4.95 35.62 -17.57
N PRO A 280 -4.07 35.27 -18.54
CA PRO A 280 -2.62 35.48 -18.46
C PRO A 280 -2.26 36.97 -18.58
N SER A 281 -2.66 37.77 -17.60
CA SER A 281 -2.16 39.10 -17.36
C SER A 281 -0.93 38.95 -16.46
N ILE A 282 0.15 39.66 -16.76
CA ILE A 282 1.39 39.67 -15.94
C ILE A 282 1.06 39.95 -14.46
N HIS A 283 0.07 40.80 -14.21
CA HIS A 283 -0.46 41.09 -12.88
C HIS A 283 -1.10 39.87 -12.19
N SER A 284 -1.88 39.05 -12.91
CA SER A 284 -2.51 37.80 -12.41
C SER A 284 -1.45 36.74 -12.09
N TRP A 285 -0.42 36.62 -12.93
CA TRP A 285 0.70 35.69 -12.73
C TRP A 285 1.59 36.08 -11.53
N LEU A 286 1.80 37.37 -11.32
CA LEU A 286 2.56 37.89 -10.17
C LEU A 286 1.79 37.78 -8.83
N HIS A 287 0.46 37.93 -8.85
CA HIS A 287 -0.35 38.09 -7.62
C HIS A 287 -1.27 36.90 -7.28
N SER A 288 -1.54 35.99 -8.22
CA SER A 288 -2.37 34.80 -7.99
C SER A 288 -1.60 33.54 -8.37
N LYS A 289 -0.76 33.07 -7.44
CA LYS A 289 -0.07 31.78 -7.55
C LYS A 289 -0.96 30.71 -6.92
N PRO A 290 -1.64 29.84 -7.69
CA PRO A 290 -2.26 28.67 -7.09
C PRO A 290 -1.15 27.86 -6.39
N PRO A 291 -1.37 27.41 -5.15
CA PRO A 291 -0.37 26.60 -4.47
C PRO A 291 -0.12 25.35 -5.29
N HIS A 292 1.14 25.13 -5.64
CA HIS A 292 1.52 23.96 -6.39
C HIS A 292 1.42 22.72 -5.49
N LEU A 293 0.65 21.73 -5.93
CA LEU A 293 0.54 20.45 -5.25
C LEU A 293 1.82 19.63 -5.47
N GLN A 294 2.47 19.25 -4.38
CA GLN A 294 3.49 18.20 -4.34
C GLN A 294 2.83 16.85 -4.04
N LYS A 295 3.16 15.83 -4.83
CA LYS A 295 2.70 14.45 -4.65
C LYS A 295 3.86 13.60 -4.10
N LEU A 296 3.60 12.84 -3.04
CA LEU A 296 4.54 11.86 -2.48
C LEU A 296 3.90 10.48 -2.52
N LEU A 297 4.48 9.57 -3.31
CA LEU A 297 4.05 8.18 -3.40
C LEU A 297 5.02 7.32 -2.60
N LEU A 298 4.50 6.55 -1.65
CA LEU A 298 5.29 5.60 -0.87
C LEU A 298 4.77 4.19 -1.09
N SER A 299 5.68 3.27 -1.36
CA SER A 299 5.38 1.85 -1.46
C SER A 299 6.61 0.99 -1.18
N ALA A 300 6.40 -0.28 -0.89
CA ALA A 300 7.47 -1.25 -0.81
C ALA A 300 7.86 -1.87 -2.17
N THR A 301 7.01 -1.76 -3.19
CA THR A 301 7.17 -2.51 -4.46
C THR A 301 6.85 -1.69 -5.71
N LEU A 302 7.18 -0.39 -5.69
CA LEU A 302 6.74 0.58 -6.69
C LEU A 302 7.33 0.37 -8.11
N THR A 303 8.45 -0.35 -8.23
CA THR A 303 9.37 -0.29 -9.38
C THR A 303 8.96 -1.11 -10.61
N HIS A 304 8.01 -2.04 -10.52
CA HIS A 304 7.75 -2.98 -11.63
C HIS A 304 6.63 -2.55 -12.60
N ASN A 305 5.75 -1.62 -12.20
CA ASN A 305 4.58 -1.24 -13.01
C ASN A 305 4.57 0.27 -13.28
N PRO A 306 5.25 0.75 -14.33
CA PRO A 306 5.28 2.18 -14.66
C PRO A 306 3.90 2.76 -14.97
N GLU A 307 2.95 1.93 -15.43
CA GLU A 307 1.57 2.31 -15.69
C GLU A 307 0.84 2.81 -14.44
N LEU A 308 1.10 2.21 -13.26
CA LEU A 308 0.48 2.64 -12.01
C LEU A 308 0.94 4.04 -11.61
N LEU A 309 2.17 4.41 -11.97
CA LEU A 309 2.76 5.71 -11.63
C LEU A 309 2.35 6.80 -12.60
N GLN A 310 2.11 6.46 -13.87
CA GLN A 310 1.60 7.40 -14.86
C GLN A 310 0.20 7.94 -14.50
N ARG A 311 -0.65 7.11 -13.87
CA ARG A 311 -1.99 7.52 -13.43
C ARG A 311 -1.98 8.69 -12.45
N PHE A 312 -0.93 8.80 -11.63
CA PHE A 312 -0.80 9.89 -10.67
C PHE A 312 -0.33 11.21 -11.27
N ARG A 313 0.02 11.26 -12.56
CA ARG A 313 0.46 12.49 -13.27
C ARG A 313 1.48 13.29 -12.45
N LEU A 314 2.58 12.63 -12.10
CA LEU A 314 3.64 13.22 -11.27
C LEU A 314 4.41 14.29 -12.05
N HIS A 315 4.79 15.36 -11.36
CA HIS A 315 5.57 16.47 -11.89
C HIS A 315 7.04 16.36 -11.47
N ASN A 316 7.93 16.24 -12.46
CA ASN A 316 9.38 16.07 -12.27
C ASN A 316 9.76 15.05 -11.16
N PRO A 317 9.17 13.84 -11.16
CA PRO A 317 9.30 12.90 -10.05
C PRO A 317 10.74 12.46 -9.79
N LEU A 318 11.10 12.26 -8.51
CA LEU A 318 12.31 11.52 -8.12
C LEU A 318 11.92 10.12 -7.64
N LEU A 319 12.59 9.10 -8.16
CA LEU A 319 12.55 7.78 -7.56
C LEU A 319 13.65 7.66 -6.50
N LEU A 320 13.28 7.42 -5.25
CA LEU A 320 14.22 6.98 -4.20
C LEU A 320 14.04 5.47 -4.05
N THR A 321 15.12 4.69 -4.17
CA THR A 321 15.04 3.22 -4.07
C THR A 321 16.19 2.63 -3.26
N ALA A 322 15.83 1.60 -2.51
CA ALA A 322 16.71 0.64 -1.86
C ALA A 322 17.73 -0.05 -2.79
N THR A 323 17.35 -0.31 -4.04
CA THR A 323 18.09 -1.16 -4.98
C THR A 323 18.75 -0.32 -6.07
N ALA A 324 19.94 0.22 -5.80
CA ALA A 324 20.59 1.18 -6.69
C ALA A 324 21.87 0.67 -7.37
N GLU A 325 22.14 -0.64 -7.37
CA GLU A 325 23.31 -1.19 -8.06
C GLU A 325 22.93 -2.01 -9.30
N SER A 326 23.20 -1.40 -10.45
CA SER A 326 23.36 -1.97 -11.80
C SER A 326 22.12 -2.48 -12.56
N ASP A 327 22.18 -2.33 -13.89
CA ASP A 327 21.19 -2.70 -14.91
C ASP A 327 20.82 -4.20 -14.97
N LYS A 328 21.08 -4.99 -13.93
CA LYS A 328 20.55 -6.35 -13.79
C LYS A 328 19.18 -6.26 -13.13
N GLU A 329 18.18 -6.76 -13.85
CA GLU A 329 16.80 -7.00 -13.44
C GLU A 329 16.49 -6.67 -11.96
N LEU A 330 15.87 -5.51 -11.73
CA LEU A 330 15.25 -5.06 -10.47
C LEU A 330 14.93 -6.22 -9.52
N GLU A 331 15.87 -6.53 -8.64
CA GLU A 331 15.67 -7.53 -7.61
C GLU A 331 14.60 -7.03 -6.64
N VAL A 332 13.58 -7.86 -6.38
CA VAL A 332 12.54 -7.62 -5.35
C VAL A 332 13.11 -7.85 -3.93
N SER A 333 14.42 -7.76 -3.78
CA SER A 333 15.17 -8.20 -2.61
C SER A 333 15.45 -7.03 -1.67
N ALA A 334 14.43 -6.64 -0.91
CA ALA A 334 14.65 -5.96 0.35
C ALA A 334 13.79 -6.64 1.43
N ALA A 335 14.12 -7.88 1.75
CA ALA A 335 13.84 -8.37 3.09
C ALA A 335 14.86 -7.78 4.06
N PRO A 336 14.46 -7.51 5.32
CA PRO A 336 15.40 -7.05 6.34
C PRO A 336 16.55 -8.05 6.47
N GLY A 337 17.81 -7.59 6.56
CA GLY A 337 19.00 -8.45 6.61
C GLY A 337 19.05 -9.49 7.75
N ARG A 338 18.12 -9.44 8.71
CA ARG A 338 17.97 -10.41 9.82
C ARG A 338 16.74 -11.32 9.71
N LEU A 339 16.12 -11.39 8.52
CA LEU A 339 14.99 -12.26 8.25
C LEU A 339 15.46 -13.66 7.83
N SER A 340 15.08 -14.69 8.59
CA SER A 340 15.30 -16.09 8.22
C SER A 340 14.07 -16.65 7.50
N GLU A 341 14.22 -17.02 6.23
CA GLU A 341 13.11 -17.52 5.41
C GLU A 341 13.20 -19.04 5.22
N PHE A 342 12.10 -19.72 5.53
CA PHE A 342 11.97 -21.17 5.44
C PHE A 342 10.69 -21.56 4.68
N PHE A 343 10.77 -22.67 3.95
CA PHE A 343 9.58 -23.36 3.45
C PHE A 343 9.52 -24.79 3.99
N VAL A 344 8.30 -25.28 4.19
CA VAL A 344 8.02 -26.57 4.80
C VAL A 344 7.01 -27.32 3.95
N GLN A 345 7.39 -28.51 3.49
CA GLN A 345 6.52 -29.37 2.71
C GLN A 345 5.66 -30.23 3.65
N LEU A 346 4.34 -30.05 3.60
CA LEU A 346 3.38 -30.69 4.50
C LEU A 346 2.16 -31.21 3.75
N LYS A 347 1.52 -32.24 4.32
CA LYS A 347 0.13 -32.59 3.95
C LYS A 347 -0.84 -31.59 4.60
N PRO A 348 -2.04 -31.37 4.03
CA PRO A 348 -3.03 -30.44 4.61
C PRO A 348 -3.37 -30.72 6.09
N SER A 349 -3.49 -32.00 6.47
CA SER A 349 -3.74 -32.43 7.85
C SER A 349 -2.61 -32.07 8.82
N GLN A 350 -1.39 -31.87 8.33
CA GLN A 350 -0.21 -31.57 9.14
C GLN A 350 0.05 -30.07 9.27
N LYS A 351 -0.61 -29.22 8.46
CA LYS A 351 -0.41 -27.77 8.52
C LYS A 351 -0.77 -27.18 9.89
N PRO A 352 -1.93 -27.50 10.52
CA PRO A 352 -2.24 -26.98 11.84
C PRO A 352 -1.29 -27.50 12.93
N LEU A 353 -0.90 -28.77 12.83
CA LEU A 353 0.08 -29.38 13.75
C LEU A 353 1.42 -28.65 13.73
N PHE A 354 1.85 -28.19 12.56
CA PHE A 354 3.09 -27.42 12.46
C PHE A 354 2.98 -26.05 13.14
N VAL A 355 1.85 -25.35 13.01
CA VAL A 355 1.63 -24.08 13.73
C VAL A 355 1.72 -24.30 15.25
N ILE A 356 1.14 -25.38 15.76
CA ILE A 356 1.24 -25.75 17.18
C ILE A 356 2.69 -26.10 17.55
N HIS A 357 3.42 -26.82 16.70
CA HIS A 357 4.82 -27.17 16.91
C HIS A 357 5.74 -25.93 16.97
N LEU A 358 5.45 -24.88 16.19
CA LEU A 358 6.20 -23.62 16.27
C LEU A 358 6.09 -22.99 17.66
N VAL A 359 4.89 -23.02 18.26
CA VAL A 359 4.65 -22.45 19.59
C VAL A 359 5.22 -23.35 20.69
N LEU A 360 4.85 -24.64 20.69
CA LEU A 360 5.19 -25.56 21.78
C LEU A 360 6.59 -26.18 21.67
N GLY A 361 7.06 -26.44 20.45
CA GLY A 361 8.31 -27.16 20.18
C GLY A 361 9.49 -26.22 19.98
N LEU A 362 9.29 -25.13 19.21
CA LEU A 362 10.33 -24.12 18.98
C LEU A 362 10.25 -22.93 19.94
N GLY A 363 9.28 -22.94 20.87
CA GLY A 363 9.12 -21.89 21.88
C GLY A 363 8.85 -20.50 21.29
N ARG A 364 8.29 -20.41 20.08
CA ARG A 364 8.04 -19.12 19.44
C ARG A 364 6.81 -18.45 20.05
N SER A 365 6.99 -17.21 20.49
CA SER A 365 5.90 -16.36 20.94
C SER A 365 5.42 -15.46 19.79
N ARG A 366 4.18 -14.97 19.82
CA ARG A 366 3.66 -13.98 18.86
C ARG A 366 3.81 -14.41 17.40
N VAL A 367 3.25 -15.58 17.08
CA VAL A 367 3.23 -16.15 15.73
C VAL A 367 2.09 -15.55 14.93
N LEU A 368 2.39 -14.98 13.76
CA LEU A 368 1.39 -14.41 12.85
C LEU A 368 1.12 -15.34 11.67
N CYS A 369 -0.09 -15.90 11.59
CA CYS A 369 -0.50 -16.84 10.56
C CYS A 369 -1.35 -16.17 9.48
N PHE A 370 -0.94 -16.32 8.21
CA PHE A 370 -1.66 -15.84 7.03
C PHE A 370 -2.40 -16.95 6.31
N THR A 371 -3.70 -16.74 6.12
CA THR A 371 -4.57 -17.59 5.28
C THR A 371 -5.08 -16.81 4.07
N ASN A 372 -5.49 -17.52 3.02
CA ASN A 372 -6.03 -16.91 1.81
C ASN A 372 -7.51 -16.49 1.98
N SER A 373 -8.28 -17.16 2.85
CA SER A 373 -9.69 -16.86 3.08
C SER A 373 -10.00 -16.53 4.55
N ARG A 374 -11.18 -15.95 4.79
CA ARG A 374 -11.66 -15.62 6.14
C ARG A 374 -12.22 -16.85 6.85
N GLU A 375 -12.89 -17.74 6.11
CA GLU A 375 -13.42 -18.99 6.66
C GLU A 375 -12.29 -19.89 7.13
N SER A 376 -11.20 -20.00 6.34
CA SER A 376 -10.00 -20.74 6.74
C SER A 376 -9.32 -20.14 7.98
N ALA A 377 -9.27 -18.81 8.09
CA ALA A 377 -8.75 -18.14 9.29
C ALA A 377 -9.56 -18.50 10.54
N HIS A 378 -10.90 -18.45 10.45
CA HIS A 378 -11.78 -18.78 11.56
C HIS A 378 -11.69 -20.27 11.93
N ARG A 379 -11.73 -21.16 10.95
CA ARG A 379 -11.59 -22.62 11.16
C ARG A 379 -10.28 -22.97 11.85
N LEU A 380 -9.17 -22.38 11.39
CA LEU A 380 -7.85 -22.60 11.99
C LEU A 380 -7.80 -22.06 13.42
N ALA A 381 -8.33 -20.86 13.67
CA ALA A 381 -8.33 -20.28 15.01
C ALA A 381 -9.19 -21.09 15.98
N SER A 382 -10.41 -21.49 15.60
CA SER A 382 -11.25 -22.36 16.42
C SER A 382 -10.52 -23.68 16.73
N LEU A 383 -9.90 -24.31 15.72
CA LEU A 383 -9.15 -25.56 15.92
C LEU A 383 -8.05 -25.43 16.97
N ILE A 384 -7.26 -24.36 16.88
CA ILE A 384 -6.16 -24.14 17.81
C ILE A 384 -6.71 -23.83 19.22
N THR A 385 -7.83 -23.11 19.33
CA THR A 385 -8.49 -22.85 20.61
C THR A 385 -8.99 -24.14 21.26
N HIS A 386 -9.57 -25.08 20.50
CA HIS A 386 -10.02 -26.38 21.03
C HIS A 386 -8.89 -27.34 21.39
N PHE A 387 -7.66 -27.10 20.92
CA PHE A 387 -6.48 -27.86 21.34
C PHE A 387 -6.23 -27.76 22.86
N ALA A 388 -6.78 -26.73 23.52
CA ALA A 388 -6.87 -26.59 24.98
C ALA A 388 -5.52 -26.78 25.71
N ASP A 389 -4.45 -26.19 25.18
CA ASP A 389 -3.16 -26.07 25.87
C ASP A 389 -3.01 -24.62 26.38
N PRO A 390 -2.72 -24.41 27.68
CA PRO A 390 -2.65 -23.07 28.26
C PRO A 390 -1.54 -22.20 27.64
N ARG A 391 -0.56 -22.81 26.96
CA ARG A 391 0.52 -22.09 26.26
C ARG A 391 0.15 -21.65 24.85
N VAL A 392 -0.95 -22.17 24.29
CA VAL A 392 -1.37 -21.89 22.92
C VAL A 392 -2.70 -21.13 22.94
N THR A 393 -2.60 -19.81 23.00
CA THR A 393 -3.73 -18.90 22.85
C THR A 393 -3.81 -18.39 21.41
N CYS A 394 -4.96 -18.57 20.76
CA CYS A 394 -5.15 -18.23 19.35
C CYS A 394 -6.45 -17.45 19.13
N GLU A 395 -6.39 -16.41 18.30
CA GLU A 395 -7.57 -15.69 17.82
C GLU A 395 -7.45 -15.32 16.34
N ALA A 396 -8.60 -15.26 15.65
CA ALA A 396 -8.66 -14.79 14.27
C ALA A 396 -9.06 -13.31 14.19
N VAL A 397 -8.38 -12.55 13.33
CA VAL A 397 -8.74 -11.16 13.00
C VAL A 397 -9.22 -11.06 11.56
N SER A 398 -10.38 -10.41 11.40
CA SER A 398 -11.04 -10.20 10.11
C SER A 398 -11.51 -8.74 9.97
N ALA A 399 -11.60 -8.27 8.72
CA ALA A 399 -12.01 -6.91 8.39
C ALA A 399 -13.47 -6.60 8.81
N ARG A 400 -14.30 -7.64 8.96
CA ARG A 400 -15.70 -7.50 9.40
C ARG A 400 -15.85 -7.27 10.90
N LEU A 401 -14.81 -7.55 11.70
CA LEU A 401 -14.89 -7.32 13.14
C LEU A 401 -14.99 -5.82 13.42
N PRO A 402 -15.83 -5.40 14.39
CA PRO A 402 -15.84 -4.02 14.86
C PRO A 402 -14.43 -3.58 15.27
N VAL A 403 -14.08 -2.35 14.91
CA VAL A 403 -12.79 -1.72 15.24
C VAL A 403 -12.38 -1.89 16.71
N PRO A 404 -13.24 -1.66 17.72
CA PRO A 404 -12.84 -1.81 19.12
C PRO A 404 -12.48 -3.26 19.49
N LYS A 405 -13.19 -4.25 18.93
CA LYS A 405 -12.84 -5.66 19.13
C LYS A 405 -11.49 -5.96 18.49
N ARG A 406 -11.26 -5.51 17.24
CA ARG A 406 -9.99 -5.70 16.55
C ARG A 406 -8.82 -5.07 17.31
N ALA A 407 -8.96 -3.83 17.78
CA ALA A 407 -7.95 -3.15 18.58
C ALA A 407 -7.62 -3.91 19.88
N ARG A 408 -8.62 -4.50 20.56
CA ARG A 408 -8.41 -5.36 21.73
C ARG A 408 -7.57 -6.58 21.39
N ILE A 409 -7.87 -7.28 20.30
CA ILE A 409 -7.13 -8.49 19.87
C ILE A 409 -5.68 -8.11 19.54
N LEU A 410 -5.46 -7.05 18.77
CA LEU A 410 -4.12 -6.57 18.41
C LEU A 410 -3.32 -6.14 19.65
N ARG A 411 -3.96 -5.50 20.63
CA ARG A 411 -3.31 -5.14 21.90
C ARG A 411 -2.88 -6.39 22.68
N ARG A 412 -3.74 -7.41 22.78
CA ARG A 412 -3.42 -8.68 23.46
C ARG A 412 -2.28 -9.44 22.77
N PHE A 413 -2.21 -9.36 21.44
CA PHE A 413 -1.10 -9.93 20.68
C PHE A 413 0.21 -9.16 20.91
N SER A 414 0.16 -7.82 20.88
CA SER A 414 1.31 -6.95 21.15
C SER A 414 1.88 -7.16 22.56
N THR A 415 1.01 -7.33 23.57
CA THR A 415 1.42 -7.60 24.96
C THR A 415 1.85 -9.04 25.22
N GLY A 416 1.81 -9.93 24.21
CA GLY A 416 2.23 -11.33 24.34
C GLY A 416 1.19 -12.25 25.02
N GLN A 417 -0.02 -11.77 25.29
CA GLN A 417 -1.11 -12.61 25.81
C GLN A 417 -1.67 -13.59 24.76
N LEU A 418 -1.50 -13.26 23.47
CA LEU A 418 -1.84 -14.15 22.35
C LEU A 418 -0.57 -14.73 21.74
N SER A 419 -0.47 -16.05 21.75
CA SER A 419 0.64 -16.79 21.13
C SER A 419 0.53 -16.84 19.60
N VAL A 420 -0.70 -16.95 19.07
CA VAL A 420 -0.98 -17.08 17.64
C VAL A 420 -2.07 -16.10 17.23
N LEU A 421 -1.83 -15.35 16.15
CA LEU A 421 -2.82 -14.49 15.52
C LEU A 421 -3.04 -14.97 14.08
N VAL A 422 -4.28 -15.35 13.76
CA VAL A 422 -4.64 -15.80 12.40
C VAL A 422 -5.33 -14.67 11.66
N CYS A 423 -4.89 -14.35 10.45
CA CYS A 423 -5.53 -13.30 9.66
C CYS A 423 -5.44 -13.57 8.15
N SER A 424 -6.37 -12.95 7.41
CA SER A 424 -6.34 -12.97 5.94
C SER A 424 -5.38 -11.91 5.38
N ASP A 425 -4.94 -12.08 4.14
CA ASP A 425 -4.09 -11.10 3.43
C ASP A 425 -4.62 -9.67 3.44
N SER A 426 -5.95 -9.52 3.36
CA SER A 426 -6.60 -8.22 3.37
C SER A 426 -6.39 -7.45 4.68
N MET A 427 -6.27 -8.17 5.79
CA MET A 427 -6.04 -7.64 7.13
C MET A 427 -4.57 -7.41 7.44
N ALA A 428 -3.71 -8.33 7.02
CA ALA A 428 -2.27 -8.34 7.27
C ALA A 428 -1.56 -7.03 6.94
N ARG A 429 -1.98 -6.41 5.84
CA ARG A 429 -1.29 -5.31 5.20
C ARG A 429 -1.74 -3.99 5.80
N GLY A 430 -0.78 -3.27 6.36
CA GLY A 430 -0.99 -1.98 7.01
C GLY A 430 -1.32 -2.06 8.51
N MET A 431 -1.42 -3.25 9.10
CA MET A 431 -1.34 -3.38 10.56
C MET A 431 0.12 -3.38 10.98
N ASP A 432 0.51 -2.42 11.81
CA ASP A 432 1.77 -2.47 12.55
C ASP A 432 1.59 -3.29 13.81
N LEU A 433 2.13 -4.50 13.73
CA LEU A 433 2.24 -5.43 14.84
C LEU A 433 3.69 -5.31 15.33
N PRO A 434 3.96 -4.50 16.35
CA PRO A 434 5.29 -4.45 16.92
C PRO A 434 5.60 -5.82 17.53
N SER A 435 6.78 -6.36 17.20
CA SER A 435 7.33 -7.58 17.83
C SER A 435 6.71 -8.92 17.39
N VAL A 436 6.59 -9.18 16.08
CA VAL A 436 6.27 -10.53 15.57
C VAL A 436 7.56 -11.36 15.50
N ASP A 437 7.66 -12.47 16.24
CA ASP A 437 8.85 -13.33 16.23
C ASP A 437 8.88 -14.26 15.01
N ALA A 438 7.71 -14.74 14.61
CA ALA A 438 7.55 -15.65 13.48
C ALA A 438 6.30 -15.34 12.66
N VAL A 439 6.46 -15.31 11.35
CA VAL A 439 5.37 -15.25 10.38
C VAL A 439 5.18 -16.64 9.76
N VAL A 440 3.94 -17.09 9.62
CA VAL A 440 3.58 -18.34 8.96
C VAL A 440 2.63 -18.05 7.81
N CYS A 441 3.05 -18.34 6.59
CA CYS A 441 2.15 -18.42 5.44
C CYS A 441 1.51 -19.80 5.44
N TYR A 442 0.31 -19.93 6.02
CA TYR A 442 -0.43 -21.19 6.12
C TYR A 442 -0.88 -21.68 4.73
N ASP A 443 -1.35 -20.73 3.93
CA ASP A 443 -1.64 -20.94 2.51
C ASP A 443 -0.56 -20.30 1.64
N ARG A 444 -0.31 -20.89 0.47
CA ARG A 444 0.66 -20.38 -0.48
C ARG A 444 0.28 -18.94 -0.90
N PRO A 445 1.24 -17.99 -0.88
CA PRO A 445 1.01 -16.65 -1.41
C PRO A 445 0.76 -16.69 -2.92
N ALA A 446 -0.17 -15.86 -3.40
CA ALA A 446 -0.55 -15.80 -4.82
C ALA A 446 0.55 -15.20 -5.71
N SER A 447 1.36 -14.29 -5.16
CA SER A 447 2.42 -13.57 -5.89
C SER A 447 3.63 -13.30 -4.99
N LEU A 448 4.79 -13.05 -5.60
CA LEU A 448 6.02 -12.69 -4.89
C LEU A 448 5.83 -11.44 -4.01
N ARG A 449 5.12 -10.43 -4.53
CA ARG A 449 4.76 -9.22 -3.77
C ARG A 449 3.97 -9.55 -2.50
N THR A 450 3.01 -10.47 -2.60
CA THR A 450 2.26 -10.93 -1.42
C THR A 450 3.17 -11.61 -0.41
N TYR A 451 4.09 -12.45 -0.88
CA TYR A 451 5.07 -13.10 -0.02
C TYR A 451 5.97 -12.09 0.72
N VAL A 452 6.57 -11.13 0.01
CA VAL A 452 7.42 -10.09 0.62
C VAL A 452 6.64 -9.28 1.67
N HIS A 453 5.39 -8.94 1.36
CA HIS A 453 4.53 -8.19 2.30
C HIS A 453 4.15 -8.98 3.55
N ARG A 454 3.98 -10.31 3.44
CA ARG A 454 3.75 -11.21 4.58
C ARG A 454 5.03 -11.35 5.41
N ALA A 455 6.15 -11.66 4.75
CA ALA A 455 7.43 -11.89 5.40
C ALA A 455 7.95 -10.63 6.12
N GLY A 456 7.77 -9.43 5.55
CA GLY A 456 8.10 -8.15 6.19
C GLY A 456 7.17 -7.72 7.35
N ARG A 457 6.37 -8.65 7.90
CA ARG A 457 5.64 -8.45 9.16
C ARG A 457 6.47 -8.85 10.37
N THR A 458 7.53 -9.62 10.17
CA THR A 458 8.59 -9.87 11.15
C THR A 458 9.88 -9.15 10.74
N ALA A 459 10.93 -9.29 11.55
CA ALA A 459 12.24 -8.67 11.35
C ALA A 459 12.21 -7.14 11.14
N ARG A 460 11.27 -6.45 11.80
CA ARG A 460 11.13 -4.98 11.73
C ARG A 460 12.13 -4.28 12.65
N ALA A 461 12.57 -3.09 12.25
CA ALA A 461 13.46 -2.23 13.05
C ALA A 461 14.71 -2.98 13.59
N GLY A 462 15.35 -3.78 12.73
CA GLY A 462 16.61 -4.46 13.06
C GLY A 462 16.48 -5.70 13.96
N ARG A 463 15.27 -6.14 14.30
CA ARG A 463 15.07 -7.37 15.08
C ARG A 463 15.23 -8.61 14.21
N ALA A 464 15.66 -9.73 14.80
CA ALA A 464 15.62 -11.03 14.13
C ALA A 464 14.18 -11.52 13.98
N GLY A 465 13.90 -12.20 12.87
CA GLY A 465 12.56 -12.72 12.58
C GLY A 465 12.63 -13.95 11.69
N ALA A 466 11.62 -14.83 11.80
CA ALA A 466 11.52 -16.02 10.95
C ALA A 466 10.22 -16.02 10.13
N ALA A 467 10.30 -16.36 8.85
CA ALA A 467 9.13 -16.54 7.99
C ALA A 467 9.05 -17.99 7.50
N TYR A 468 7.97 -18.70 7.82
CA TYR A 468 7.71 -20.09 7.42
C TYR A 468 6.60 -20.14 6.38
N THR A 469 6.83 -20.81 5.25
CA THR A 469 5.80 -21.03 4.23
C THR A 469 5.39 -22.49 4.17
N LEU A 470 4.12 -22.79 4.42
CA LEU A 470 3.60 -24.15 4.38
C LEU A 470 3.12 -24.47 2.97
N LEU A 471 3.69 -25.50 2.35
CA LEU A 471 3.43 -25.86 0.96
C LEU A 471 3.05 -27.32 0.84
N GLU A 472 2.11 -27.61 -0.05
CA GLU A 472 1.85 -28.98 -0.48
C GLU A 472 2.87 -29.43 -1.53
N ARG A 473 3.01 -30.74 -1.75
CA ARG A 473 3.98 -31.29 -2.73
C ARG A 473 3.86 -30.67 -4.12
N ARG A 474 2.62 -30.47 -4.59
CA ARG A 474 2.31 -29.86 -5.90
C ARG A 474 2.65 -28.37 -5.98
N GLU A 475 2.71 -27.67 -4.85
CA GLU A 475 2.91 -26.23 -4.79
C GLU A 475 4.39 -25.81 -4.76
N VAL A 476 5.29 -26.72 -4.35
CA VAL A 476 6.72 -26.44 -4.17
C VAL A 476 7.36 -25.94 -5.46
N LEU A 477 7.07 -26.57 -6.61
CA LEU A 477 7.63 -26.17 -7.90
C LEU A 477 7.21 -24.74 -8.29
N HIS A 478 5.92 -24.42 -8.15
CA HIS A 478 5.41 -23.09 -8.46
C HIS A 478 6.01 -22.03 -7.52
N PHE A 479 6.12 -22.34 -6.22
CA PHE A 479 6.71 -21.42 -5.25
C PHE A 479 8.20 -21.16 -5.53
N ARG A 480 8.97 -22.19 -5.86
CA ARG A 480 10.38 -22.05 -6.25
C ARG A 480 10.55 -21.20 -7.51
N ARG A 481 9.72 -21.41 -8.53
CA ARG A 481 9.73 -20.57 -9.75
C ARG A 481 9.42 -19.11 -9.42
N MET A 482 8.41 -18.87 -8.59
CA MET A 482 8.02 -17.53 -8.16
C MET A 482 9.14 -16.81 -7.38
N LEU A 483 9.90 -17.52 -6.55
CA LEU A 483 11.04 -16.96 -5.83
C LEU A 483 12.27 -16.73 -6.72
N SER A 484 12.53 -17.67 -7.65
CA SER A 484 13.66 -17.57 -8.58
C SER A 484 13.49 -16.38 -9.52
N ALA A 485 12.26 -16.13 -9.99
CA ALA A 485 11.91 -14.93 -10.76
C ALA A 485 12.10 -13.61 -9.96
N GLY A 486 12.23 -13.70 -8.63
CA GLY A 486 12.51 -12.58 -7.74
C GLY A 486 13.94 -12.52 -7.23
N GLY A 487 14.84 -13.40 -7.69
CA GLY A 487 16.22 -13.47 -7.21
C GLY A 487 16.37 -14.00 -5.78
N ARG A 488 15.38 -14.72 -5.23
CA ARG A 488 15.37 -15.15 -3.82
C ARG A 488 15.50 -16.66 -3.67
N GLN A 489 16.26 -17.09 -2.66
CA GLN A 489 16.38 -18.49 -2.26
C GLN A 489 15.90 -18.67 -0.83
N VAL A 490 15.11 -19.71 -0.60
CA VAL A 490 14.50 -20.01 0.71
C VAL A 490 14.91 -21.42 1.11
N ARG A 491 15.29 -21.60 2.39
CA ARG A 491 15.77 -22.89 2.91
C ARG A 491 14.60 -23.85 3.15
N GLU A 492 14.78 -25.12 2.77
CA GLU A 492 13.81 -26.18 3.08
C GLU A 492 14.01 -26.67 4.51
N VAL A 493 12.94 -26.68 5.31
CA VAL A 493 12.94 -27.35 6.61
C VAL A 493 12.12 -28.63 6.49
N ARG A 494 12.80 -29.77 6.59
CA ARG A 494 12.15 -31.09 6.65
C ARG A 494 11.74 -31.40 8.07
N LEU A 495 10.44 -31.52 8.30
CA LEU A 495 9.92 -31.98 9.59
C LEU A 495 10.07 -33.49 9.69
N HIS A 496 10.84 -33.93 10.67
CA HIS A 496 10.87 -35.33 11.06
C HIS A 496 9.56 -35.68 11.77
N GLY A 497 8.81 -36.65 11.23
CA GLY A 497 7.46 -37.00 11.70
C GLY A 497 7.33 -37.34 13.19
N SER A 498 8.43 -37.74 13.85
CA SER A 498 8.45 -37.98 15.31
C SER A 498 8.11 -36.74 16.14
N LYS A 499 8.44 -35.52 15.68
CA LYS A 499 8.21 -34.29 16.46
C LYS A 499 6.74 -33.82 16.42
N THR A 500 6.00 -34.17 15.38
CA THR A 500 4.58 -33.83 15.24
C THR A 500 3.64 -34.90 15.82
N LYS A 501 4.06 -36.17 15.85
CA LYS A 501 3.27 -37.29 16.42
C LYS A 501 2.84 -37.06 17.87
N ARG A 502 3.68 -36.36 18.67
CA ARG A 502 3.37 -36.03 20.08
C ARG A 502 2.09 -35.20 20.25
N TYR A 503 1.69 -34.44 19.23
CA TYR A 503 0.53 -33.56 19.27
C TYR A 503 -0.68 -34.15 18.52
N GLU A 504 -0.51 -35.26 17.81
CA GLU A 504 -1.51 -35.82 16.89
C GLU A 504 -2.75 -36.35 17.62
N ALA A 505 -2.57 -36.99 18.79
CA ALA A 505 -3.69 -37.47 19.61
C ALA A 505 -4.59 -36.32 20.12
N ARG A 506 -3.98 -35.26 20.68
CA ARG A 506 -4.72 -34.07 21.16
C ARG A 506 -5.35 -33.30 20.00
N TYR A 507 -4.70 -33.29 18.84
CA TYR A 507 -5.23 -32.69 17.63
C TYR A 507 -6.48 -33.43 17.12
N GLN A 508 -6.48 -34.77 17.12
CA GLN A 508 -7.67 -35.55 16.75
C GLN A 508 -8.84 -35.28 17.71
N THR A 509 -8.60 -35.17 19.01
CA THR A 509 -9.64 -34.79 19.98
C THR A 509 -10.21 -33.40 19.69
N ALA A 510 -9.36 -32.41 19.39
CA ALA A 510 -9.81 -31.06 19.05
C ALA A 510 -10.59 -31.02 17.73
N LEU A 511 -10.19 -31.84 16.75
CA LEU A 511 -10.84 -31.93 15.45
C LEU A 511 -12.22 -32.59 15.54
N ASN A 512 -12.38 -33.61 16.39
CA ASN A 512 -13.67 -34.22 16.67
C ASN A 512 -14.64 -33.23 17.34
N ARG A 513 -14.18 -32.48 18.35
CA ARG A 513 -14.97 -31.42 19.00
C ARG A 513 -15.43 -30.34 18.02
N LEU A 514 -14.56 -29.93 17.10
CA LEU A 514 -14.92 -28.99 16.04
C LEU A 514 -15.99 -29.52 15.09
N HIS A 515 -15.89 -30.80 14.69
CA HIS A 515 -16.91 -31.43 13.86
C HIS A 515 -18.23 -31.55 14.60
N GLU A 516 -18.22 -31.84 15.90
CA GLU A 516 -19.43 -31.87 16.74
C GLU A 516 -20.08 -30.49 16.83
N GLU A 517 -19.31 -29.41 17.02
CA GLU A 517 -19.84 -28.04 17.05
C GLU A 517 -20.39 -27.58 15.68
N GLN A 518 -19.73 -27.97 14.58
CA GLN A 518 -20.26 -27.66 13.24
C GLN A 518 -21.58 -28.39 12.98
N LYS A 519 -21.67 -29.67 13.36
CA LYS A 519 -22.92 -30.44 13.27
C LYS A 519 -24.02 -29.88 14.17
N ALA A 520 -23.68 -29.45 15.39
CA ALA A 520 -24.63 -28.81 16.30
C ALA A 520 -25.10 -27.44 15.78
N GLY A 521 -24.21 -26.67 15.16
CA GLY A 521 -24.55 -25.39 14.52
C GLY A 521 -25.40 -25.54 13.26
N GLU A 522 -25.15 -26.59 12.46
CA GLU A 522 -25.99 -26.95 11.31
C GLU A 522 -27.37 -27.42 11.77
N ALA A 523 -27.45 -28.29 12.79
CA ALA A 523 -28.72 -28.73 13.40
C ALA A 523 -29.52 -27.58 14.04
N ALA A 524 -28.86 -26.58 14.64
CA ALA A 524 -29.51 -25.38 15.17
C ALA A 524 -29.94 -24.39 14.07
N SER A 525 -29.33 -24.45 12.88
CA SER A 525 -29.76 -23.66 11.70
C SER A 525 -30.91 -24.33 10.93
N GLU A 526 -31.11 -25.63 11.15
CA GLU A 526 -32.20 -26.47 10.63
C GLU A 526 -33.38 -26.60 11.63
N ASP A 527 -33.58 -25.61 12.51
CA ASP A 527 -34.74 -25.58 13.39
C ASP A 527 -36.04 -25.36 12.55
N PRO A 528 -37.11 -26.19 12.66
CA PRO A 528 -38.21 -26.28 11.69
C PRO A 528 -39.17 -25.07 11.61
N SER A 529 -38.90 -23.98 12.34
CA SER A 529 -39.79 -22.83 12.47
C SER A 529 -39.95 -22.01 11.18
N LYS A 530 -39.10 -22.20 10.17
CA LYS A 530 -39.24 -21.55 8.85
C LYS A 530 -40.12 -22.32 7.85
N ASP A 531 -40.41 -23.59 8.11
CA ASP A 531 -41.19 -24.41 7.17
C ASP A 531 -42.72 -24.31 7.40
N GLN A 532 -43.15 -23.92 8.59
CA GLN A 532 -44.56 -23.62 8.85
C GLN A 532 -45.02 -22.31 8.19
N ASN A 533 -44.13 -21.32 8.02
CA ASN A 533 -44.45 -20.06 7.33
C ASN A 533 -44.49 -20.19 5.79
N LYS A 534 -43.79 -21.16 5.20
CA LYS A 534 -43.92 -21.46 3.76
C LYS A 534 -45.20 -22.22 3.43
N LYS A 535 -45.64 -23.16 4.28
CA LYS A 535 -46.91 -23.88 4.08
C LYS A 535 -48.14 -22.99 4.27
N THR A 536 -48.12 -22.03 5.19
CA THR A 536 -49.20 -21.03 5.33
C THR A 536 -49.21 -19.99 4.21
N SER A 537 -48.03 -19.60 3.68
CA SER A 537 -47.93 -18.70 2.51
C SER A 537 -48.42 -19.35 1.21
N MET A 538 -48.17 -20.66 0.99
CA MET A 538 -48.72 -21.39 -0.15
C MET A 538 -50.23 -21.63 -0.05
N LYS A 539 -50.77 -21.91 1.15
CA LYS A 539 -52.23 -22.08 1.34
C LYS A 539 -53.01 -20.77 1.13
N LYS A 540 -52.44 -19.61 1.48
CA LYS A 540 -53.03 -18.28 1.20
C LYS A 540 -52.94 -17.84 -0.27
N ARG A 541 -51.98 -18.36 -1.05
CA ARG A 541 -51.91 -18.10 -2.50
C ARG A 541 -52.94 -18.94 -3.27
N LYS A 542 -53.14 -20.21 -2.90
CA LYS A 542 -54.16 -21.07 -3.54
C LYS A 542 -55.60 -20.59 -3.32
N THR A 543 -55.92 -20.09 -2.12
CA THR A 543 -57.27 -19.54 -1.82
C THR A 543 -57.54 -18.18 -2.48
N LYS A 544 -56.51 -17.48 -2.98
CA LYS A 544 -56.68 -16.19 -3.68
C LYS A 544 -56.81 -16.35 -5.20
N GLU A 545 -56.25 -17.42 -5.78
CA GLU A 545 -56.44 -17.77 -7.19
C GLU A 545 -57.81 -18.40 -7.47
N ASP A 546 -58.36 -19.20 -6.55
CA ASP A 546 -59.71 -19.78 -6.74
C ASP A 546 -60.82 -18.73 -6.60
N LYS A 547 -60.64 -17.68 -5.78
CA LYS A 547 -61.61 -16.56 -5.69
C LYS A 547 -61.53 -15.55 -6.84
N SER A 548 -60.47 -15.56 -7.64
CA SER A 548 -60.35 -14.70 -8.84
C SER A 548 -60.90 -15.35 -10.11
N LYS A 549 -61.33 -16.62 -10.07
CA LYS A 549 -61.94 -17.32 -11.21
C LYS A 549 -63.47 -17.42 -11.15
N GLU A 550 -64.09 -16.94 -10.08
CA GLU A 550 -65.55 -16.95 -9.87
C GLU A 550 -66.22 -15.58 -10.11
N VAL A 551 -65.49 -14.59 -10.65
CA VAL A 551 -66.02 -13.22 -10.92
C VAL A 551 -65.99 -12.85 -12.41
N ASP A 552 -65.46 -13.72 -13.28
CA ASP A 552 -65.51 -13.54 -14.74
C ASP A 552 -66.34 -14.66 -15.42
N HIS A 553 -67.56 -14.88 -14.91
CA HIS A 553 -68.66 -15.50 -15.67
C HIS A 553 -69.99 -14.81 -15.41
#